data_AF-A0A9P9N108-F1
#
_entry.id   AF-A0A9P9N108-F1
#
_cell.length_a   1.000
_cell.length_b   1.000
_cell.length_c   1.000
_cell.angle_alpha   90.00
_cell.angle_beta   90.00
_cell.angle_gamma   90.00
#
_symmetry.space_group_name_H-M   'P 1'
#
loop_
_entity.id
_entity.type
_entity.pdbx_description
1 polymer ?
#
loop_
_entity_poly.entity_id
_entity_poly.type
_entity_poly.pdbx_seq_one_letter_code
_entity_poly.pdbx_strand_id
1 'polypeptide(L)'
;MPIIKPATVAPGAPQQHKQPSRKGKKAWRKNVDVTEIQDGLEEVRGELIKGGVIAEKESADLFTLDTAGDVGIQKKYLKGSKPLKADEIIAQRSVVPSVSMKKRAGENTTDGIIQPKRQRTSYVSHKELTRLRNIADGRQNESLVEVTEASYDPWDLQKDIEEATQDPRFSFLEKTKKKVAPSTLKHKPISLAASGKNIPAVKKPEGGFSYNPMYEDYEERLITEGEKEIVAEEKRLAAIEAERIKLEASAKSAAEAEAAEARADMSEWEEDSGWEGFESGTEGIKLNAKRPERKTQVQRNKIKRRKEEERKAKMAADNRRKNEQTAQIKKIAKALTEKEAMKLAVVENDDDSSEGDDLELRRRKLGKIALPERDLELVLPDELQESLRLLKPEGNLLKDRYRSLLVRGKVESRRPISFSKKPKRKATEKWTHKDFMLH
;
A
#
# COMPACT_ATOMS: atom_id res chain seq x y z
N MET A 1 2.69 -13.50 56.55
CA MET A 1 2.34 -12.73 57.77
C MET A 1 2.14 -11.28 57.36
N PRO A 2 0.97 -10.66 57.62
CA PRO A 2 0.81 -9.23 57.37
C PRO A 2 1.59 -8.45 58.43
N ILE A 3 2.44 -7.53 57.98
CA ILE A 3 3.22 -6.65 58.85
C ILE A 3 2.28 -5.54 59.34
N ILE A 4 1.85 -5.64 60.60
CA ILE A 4 1.09 -4.60 61.30
C ILE A 4 2.08 -3.46 61.60
N LYS A 5 1.91 -2.31 60.94
CA LYS A 5 2.68 -1.10 61.26
C LYS A 5 2.19 -0.55 62.61
N PRO A 6 3.09 -0.08 63.50
CA PRO A 6 2.68 0.53 64.76
C PRO A 6 1.93 1.85 64.48
N ALA A 7 0.83 2.08 65.19
CA ALA A 7 0.09 3.33 65.13
C ALA A 7 0.91 4.46 65.78
N THR A 8 1.66 5.19 64.96
CA THR A 8 2.40 6.40 65.36
C THR A 8 1.52 7.63 65.23
N VAL A 9 0.38 7.66 65.92
CA VAL A 9 -0.42 8.88 66.04
C VAL A 9 -0.53 9.19 67.53
N ALA A 10 0.21 10.22 67.96
CA ALA A 10 0.04 10.76 69.30
C ALA A 10 -1.43 11.19 69.48
N PRO A 11 -2.11 10.83 70.57
CA PRO A 11 -3.50 11.21 70.77
C PRO A 11 -3.61 12.73 70.85
N GLY A 12 -4.27 13.34 69.86
CA GLY A 12 -4.58 14.77 69.86
C GLY A 12 -5.47 15.15 71.05
N ALA A 13 -5.35 16.39 71.51
CA ALA A 13 -6.15 16.89 72.62
C ALA A 13 -7.67 16.86 72.27
N PRO A 14 -8.57 16.56 73.21
CA PRO A 14 -10.00 16.51 72.94
C PRO A 14 -10.56 17.90 72.62
N GLN A 15 -11.05 18.08 71.39
CA GLN A 15 -11.59 19.35 70.87
C GLN A 15 -13.08 19.24 70.51
N GLN A 16 -13.86 20.31 70.68
CA GLN A 16 -15.30 20.31 70.42
C GLN A 16 -15.75 21.62 69.72
N HIS A 17 -15.20 21.87 68.54
CA HIS A 17 -15.40 23.10 67.73
C HIS A 17 -16.85 23.38 67.31
N LYS A 18 -17.73 22.36 67.34
CA LYS A 18 -19.14 22.49 66.94
C LYS A 18 -20.02 23.23 67.96
N GLN A 19 -19.50 23.54 69.16
CA GLN A 19 -20.28 24.20 70.22
C GLN A 19 -20.08 25.72 70.21
N PRO A 20 -21.14 26.55 70.02
CA PRO A 20 -21.01 28.00 69.90
C PRO A 20 -20.83 28.73 71.24
N SER A 21 -21.10 28.08 72.38
CA SER A 21 -20.97 28.69 73.71
C SER A 21 -19.50 28.86 74.10
N ARG A 22 -19.10 30.10 74.40
CA ARG A 22 -17.74 30.48 74.81
C ARG A 22 -17.70 31.08 76.22
N LYS A 23 -18.64 30.68 77.09
CA LYS A 23 -18.73 31.23 78.44
C LYS A 23 -17.76 30.51 79.40
N GLY A 24 -16.74 31.23 79.83
CA GLY A 24 -15.77 30.79 80.84
C GLY A 24 -14.49 30.13 80.27
N LYS A 25 -13.46 30.05 81.12
CA LYS A 25 -12.09 29.64 80.75
C LYS A 25 -12.01 28.22 80.17
N LYS A 26 -12.88 27.32 80.61
CA LYS A 26 -12.93 25.93 80.12
C LYS A 26 -13.52 25.82 78.72
N ALA A 27 -14.51 26.65 78.38
CA ALA A 27 -15.13 26.68 77.06
C ALA A 27 -14.20 27.32 76.01
N TRP A 28 -13.47 28.38 76.39
CA TRP A 28 -12.45 28.99 75.52
C TRP A 28 -11.37 28.01 75.07
N ARG A 29 -10.91 27.12 75.96
CA ARG A 29 -9.89 26.11 75.64
C ARG A 29 -10.36 25.00 74.70
N LYS A 30 -11.68 24.78 74.56
CA LYS A 30 -12.25 23.63 73.84
C LYS A 30 -12.97 23.99 72.53
N ASN A 31 -13.50 25.20 72.45
CA ASN A 31 -14.43 25.63 71.40
C ASN A 31 -13.85 26.76 70.53
N VAL A 32 -12.61 27.20 70.79
CA VAL A 32 -11.88 28.11 69.91
C VAL A 32 -11.05 27.25 68.98
N ASP A 33 -11.33 27.37 67.69
CA ASP A 33 -10.57 26.70 66.65
C ASP A 33 -9.30 27.51 66.35
N VAL A 34 -8.16 26.88 66.53
CA VAL A 34 -6.82 27.43 66.22
C VAL A 34 -6.08 26.55 65.24
N THR A 35 -6.77 25.57 64.63
CA THR A 35 -6.18 24.59 63.70
C THR A 35 -5.50 25.29 62.53
N GLU A 36 -6.18 26.24 61.89
CA GLU A 36 -5.61 27.02 60.79
C GLU A 36 -4.28 27.73 61.13
N ILE A 37 -4.19 28.33 62.31
CA ILE A 37 -2.97 29.02 62.78
C ILE A 37 -1.87 27.99 63.04
N GLN A 38 -2.25 26.85 63.62
CA GLN A 38 -1.30 25.79 63.98
C GLN A 38 -0.76 25.06 62.76
N ASP A 39 -1.63 24.75 61.80
CA ASP A 39 -1.28 24.15 60.52
C ASP A 39 -0.37 25.10 59.73
N GLY A 40 -0.69 26.40 59.66
CA GLY A 40 0.18 27.40 59.04
C GLY A 40 1.56 27.51 59.71
N LEU A 41 1.64 27.42 61.05
CA LEU A 41 2.91 27.39 61.77
C LEU A 41 3.71 26.10 61.52
N GLU A 42 3.04 24.96 61.33
CA GLU A 42 3.67 23.69 60.99
C GLU A 42 4.18 23.67 59.55
N GLU A 43 3.44 24.24 58.61
CA GLU A 43 3.85 24.45 57.23
C GLU A 43 5.10 25.34 57.16
N VAL A 44 5.10 26.50 57.82
CA VAL A 44 6.27 27.39 57.88
C VAL A 44 7.49 26.68 58.50
N ARG A 45 7.31 25.89 59.55
CA ARG A 45 8.41 25.07 60.13
C ARG A 45 8.91 24.01 59.14
N GLY A 46 8.00 23.37 58.41
CA GLY A 46 8.34 22.37 57.39
C GLY A 46 9.13 22.98 56.24
N GLU A 47 8.76 24.18 55.79
CA GLU A 47 9.50 24.95 54.80
C GLU A 47 10.88 25.36 55.30
N LEU A 48 10.98 25.80 56.56
CA LEU A 48 12.25 26.14 57.19
C LEU A 48 13.23 24.95 57.21
N ILE A 49 12.73 23.75 57.54
CA ILE A 49 13.53 22.51 57.54
C ILE A 49 14.01 22.15 56.12
N LYS A 50 13.16 22.35 55.10
CA LYS A 50 13.46 22.02 53.70
C LYS A 50 14.38 23.04 53.02
N GLY A 51 14.76 24.12 53.72
CA GLY A 51 15.72 25.10 53.23
C GLY A 51 15.19 26.53 53.15
N GLY A 52 14.12 26.87 53.87
CA GLY A 52 13.60 28.24 54.01
C GLY A 52 12.27 28.49 53.27
N VAL A 53 11.55 29.53 53.70
CA VAL A 53 10.24 29.93 53.15
C VAL A 53 10.40 30.40 51.71
N ILE A 54 9.64 29.80 50.79
CA ILE A 54 9.79 30.05 49.35
C ILE A 54 9.37 31.49 49.00
N ALA A 55 8.37 32.04 49.69
CA ALA A 55 7.87 33.40 49.47
C ALA A 55 8.88 34.51 49.84
N GLU A 56 9.84 34.23 50.72
CA GLU A 56 10.87 35.20 51.14
C GLU A 56 12.12 35.15 50.25
N LYS A 57 12.26 34.12 49.42
CA LYS A 57 13.43 33.96 48.54
C LYS A 57 13.29 34.79 47.27
N GLU A 58 14.38 35.43 46.88
CA GLU A 58 14.44 36.14 45.60
C GLU A 58 14.31 35.16 44.43
N SER A 59 13.68 35.60 43.34
CA SER A 59 13.49 34.77 42.15
C SER A 59 14.82 34.31 41.52
N ALA A 60 15.91 35.05 41.73
CA ALA A 60 17.25 34.69 41.26
C ALA A 60 17.81 33.41 41.92
N ASP A 61 17.45 33.15 43.18
CA ASP A 61 17.89 31.96 43.92
C ASP A 61 17.01 30.72 43.62
N LEU A 62 15.75 30.97 43.25
CA LEU A 62 14.79 29.92 42.91
C LEU A 62 14.98 29.39 41.48
N PHE A 63 15.39 30.26 40.57
CA PHE A 63 15.44 29.95 39.14
C PHE A 63 16.83 30.25 38.58
N THR A 64 17.53 29.20 38.16
CA THR A 64 18.75 29.32 37.35
C THR A 64 18.45 28.86 35.93
N LEU A 65 18.81 29.69 34.95
CA LEU A 65 18.72 29.35 33.54
C LEU A 65 20.00 28.65 33.11
N ASP A 66 20.01 27.31 33.19
CA ASP A 66 21.10 26.51 32.67
C ASP A 66 21.03 26.46 31.14
N THR A 67 21.85 27.30 30.51
CA THR A 67 21.94 27.40 29.04
C THR A 67 22.98 26.45 28.46
N ALA A 68 23.83 25.83 29.29
CA ALA A 68 24.93 24.98 28.87
C ALA A 68 25.01 23.75 29.78
N GLY A 69 24.35 22.66 29.37
CA GLY A 69 24.32 21.43 30.14
C GLY A 69 25.72 20.86 30.42
N ASP A 70 25.91 20.36 31.64
CA ASP A 70 27.19 19.84 32.11
C ASP A 70 27.64 18.59 31.31
N VAL A 71 28.69 18.78 30.49
CA VAL A 71 29.31 17.75 29.64
C VAL A 71 29.81 16.55 30.46
N GLY A 72 30.05 16.73 31.77
CA GLY A 72 30.44 15.67 32.69
C GLY A 72 29.35 14.64 32.95
N ILE A 73 28.06 15.03 32.87
CA ILE A 73 26.92 14.14 33.15
C ILE A 73 26.78 13.08 32.05
N GLN A 74 26.90 13.49 30.78
CA GLN A 74 26.91 12.57 29.64
C GLN A 74 28.04 11.54 29.78
N LYS A 75 29.26 11.98 30.11
CA LYS A 75 30.40 11.08 30.29
C LYS A 75 30.22 10.09 31.45
N LYS A 76 29.52 10.48 32.52
CA LYS A 76 29.23 9.61 33.67
C LYS A 76 28.14 8.59 33.36
N TYR A 77 27.06 8.99 32.70
CA TYR A 77 25.95 8.09 32.34
C TYR A 77 26.30 7.14 31.19
N LEU A 78 27.02 7.62 30.17
CA LEU A 78 27.41 6.81 29.01
C LEU A 78 28.47 5.74 29.35
N LYS A 79 29.28 5.94 30.39
CA LYS A 79 30.25 4.93 30.86
C LYS A 79 29.61 3.71 31.55
N GLY A 80 28.39 3.87 32.07
CA GLY A 80 27.70 2.82 32.84
C GLY A 80 26.54 2.15 32.10
N SER A 81 26.06 2.72 31.00
CA SER A 81 25.00 2.13 30.19
C SER A 81 25.54 0.93 29.43
N LYS A 82 24.88 -0.23 29.57
CA LYS A 82 25.12 -1.38 28.68
C LYS A 82 24.95 -0.91 27.23
N PRO A 83 25.88 -1.24 26.31
CA PRO A 83 25.70 -0.93 24.89
C PRO A 83 24.40 -1.54 24.41
N LEU A 84 23.79 -0.96 23.35
CA LEU A 84 22.61 -1.58 22.75
C LEU A 84 22.96 -3.00 22.35
N LYS A 85 21.99 -3.91 22.51
CA LYS A 85 22.19 -5.34 22.17
C LYS A 85 22.58 -5.54 20.71
N ALA A 86 22.16 -4.63 19.81
CA ALA A 86 22.59 -4.61 18.42
C ALA A 86 24.09 -4.32 18.29
N ASP A 87 24.60 -3.31 19.00
CA ASP A 87 26.02 -2.94 18.99
C ASP A 87 26.87 -4.00 19.68
N GLU A 88 26.36 -4.63 20.74
CA GLU A 88 27.01 -5.77 21.40
C GLU A 88 27.16 -6.97 20.45
N ILE A 89 26.12 -7.30 19.68
CA ILE A 89 26.16 -8.37 18.65
C ILE A 89 27.14 -8.02 17.53
N ILE A 90 27.21 -6.76 17.11
CA ILE A 90 28.14 -6.31 16.06
C ILE A 90 29.59 -6.29 16.58
N ALA A 91 29.79 -5.91 17.84
CA ALA A 91 31.10 -5.89 18.50
C ALA A 91 31.63 -7.28 18.85
N GLN A 92 30.75 -8.29 19.01
CA GLN A 92 31.11 -9.70 19.16
C GLN A 92 31.70 -10.26 17.86
N ARG A 93 32.97 -9.95 17.59
CA ARG A 93 33.76 -10.62 16.56
C ARG A 93 34.33 -11.92 17.12
N SER A 94 34.09 -13.04 16.45
CA SER A 94 34.81 -14.28 16.73
C SER A 94 36.32 -14.08 16.53
N VAL A 95 37.15 -14.73 17.36
CA VAL A 95 38.63 -14.74 17.22
C VAL A 95 39.04 -15.23 15.82
N VAL A 96 38.20 -16.06 15.20
CA VAL A 96 38.36 -16.52 13.83
C VAL A 96 37.81 -15.47 12.86
N PRO A 97 38.62 -14.97 11.90
CA PRO A 97 38.16 -14.02 10.89
C PRO A 97 37.07 -14.66 10.01
N SER A 98 36.05 -13.88 9.65
CA SER A 98 34.97 -14.33 8.75
C SER A 98 35.55 -14.80 7.41
N VAL A 99 35.14 -15.98 6.94
CA VAL A 99 35.50 -16.51 5.62
C VAL A 99 35.09 -15.50 4.54
N SER A 100 36.05 -15.04 3.73
CA SER A 100 35.79 -13.99 2.75
C SER A 100 34.89 -14.50 1.62
N MET A 101 33.68 -13.94 1.52
CA MET A 101 32.69 -14.29 0.47
C MET A 101 33.05 -13.74 -0.93
N LYS A 102 34.14 -12.98 -1.06
CA LYS A 102 34.65 -12.51 -2.36
C LYS A 102 35.53 -13.58 -3.00
N LYS A 103 35.10 -14.12 -4.15
CA LYS A 103 35.97 -14.88 -5.06
C LYS A 103 37.05 -13.92 -5.59
N ARG A 104 38.28 -13.98 -5.07
CA ARG A 104 39.40 -13.27 -5.69
C ARG A 104 39.82 -14.01 -6.95
N ALA A 105 40.03 -13.28 -8.04
CA ALA A 105 40.45 -13.82 -9.33
C ALA A 105 41.96 -14.16 -9.40
N GLY A 106 42.58 -14.66 -8.33
CA GLY A 106 44.05 -14.78 -8.30
C GLY A 106 44.65 -15.74 -7.29
N GLU A 107 43.90 -16.72 -6.81
CA GLU A 107 44.48 -17.80 -6.01
C GLU A 107 44.19 -19.10 -6.75
N ASN A 108 45.12 -19.50 -7.61
CA ASN A 108 45.12 -20.83 -8.20
C ASN A 108 45.47 -21.81 -7.08
N THR A 109 44.47 -22.24 -6.32
CA THR A 109 44.60 -23.31 -5.35
C THR A 109 44.75 -24.62 -6.14
N THR A 110 45.99 -24.99 -6.44
CA THR A 110 46.32 -26.37 -6.83
C THR A 110 46.78 -27.10 -5.56
N ASP A 111 46.07 -28.19 -5.22
CA ASP A 111 46.33 -29.11 -4.09
C ASP A 111 46.24 -28.57 -2.66
N GLY A 112 45.55 -27.46 -2.41
CA GLY A 112 45.24 -27.02 -1.04
C GLY A 112 46.44 -26.51 -0.23
N ILE A 113 47.62 -26.38 -0.84
CA ILE A 113 48.84 -25.85 -0.22
C ILE A 113 49.03 -24.41 -0.72
N ILE A 114 48.88 -23.46 0.20
CA ILE A 114 49.10 -22.02 -0.08
C ILE A 114 50.60 -21.81 -0.23
N GLN A 115 51.05 -21.38 -1.41
CA GLN A 115 52.46 -21.05 -1.64
C GLN A 115 52.89 -19.86 -0.75
N PRO A 116 54.02 -19.96 -0.02
CA PRO A 116 54.45 -18.87 0.86
C PRO A 116 54.79 -17.63 0.03
N LYS A 117 54.14 -16.50 0.34
CA LYS A 117 54.43 -15.22 -0.31
C LYS A 117 55.88 -14.83 -0.06
N ARG A 118 56.66 -14.70 -1.14
CA ARG A 118 58.05 -14.21 -1.11
C ARG A 118 58.06 -12.78 -0.54
N GLN A 119 58.75 -12.58 0.59
CA GLN A 119 58.95 -11.26 1.20
C GLN A 119 59.73 -10.36 0.23
N ARG A 120 59.19 -9.21 -0.15
CA ARG A 120 59.89 -8.25 -1.02
C ARG A 120 60.76 -7.38 -0.11
N THR A 121 62.07 -7.61 -0.14
CA THR A 121 63.05 -6.95 0.76
C THR A 121 63.35 -5.49 0.40
N SER A 122 62.93 -5.04 -0.78
CA SER A 122 63.27 -3.72 -1.32
C SER A 122 62.16 -2.66 -1.19
N TYR A 123 60.94 -3.04 -0.83
CA TYR A 123 59.81 -2.11 -0.80
C TYR A 123 58.91 -2.36 0.40
N VAL A 124 58.76 -1.36 1.27
CA VAL A 124 57.83 -1.40 2.39
C VAL A 124 56.42 -1.23 1.85
N SER A 125 55.54 -2.17 2.13
CA SER A 125 54.15 -2.09 1.66
C SER A 125 53.45 -0.88 2.29
N HIS A 126 52.51 -0.27 1.58
CA HIS A 126 51.76 0.89 2.12
C HIS A 126 51.09 0.57 3.47
N LYS A 127 50.70 -0.70 3.67
CA LYS A 127 50.14 -1.23 4.92
C LYS A 127 51.15 -1.28 6.07
N GLU A 128 52.43 -1.54 5.79
CA GLU A 128 53.49 -1.52 6.80
C GLU A 128 53.93 -0.10 7.11
N LEU A 129 53.95 0.80 6.11
CA LEU A 129 54.19 2.22 6.33
C LEU A 129 53.13 2.84 7.26
N THR A 130 51.84 2.54 7.04
CA THR A 130 50.78 3.00 7.94
C THR A 130 50.89 2.38 9.32
N ARG A 131 51.26 1.09 9.43
CA ARG A 131 51.54 0.45 10.72
C ARG A 131 52.70 1.11 11.47
N LEU A 132 53.82 1.38 10.79
CA LEU A 132 55.00 2.02 11.39
C LEU A 132 54.68 3.46 11.82
N ARG A 133 53.90 4.20 11.04
CA ARG A 133 53.41 5.53 11.41
C ARG A 133 52.55 5.47 12.67
N ASN A 134 51.62 4.53 12.75
CA ASN A 134 50.77 4.36 13.94
C ASN A 134 51.57 3.92 15.18
N ILE A 135 52.64 3.14 15.01
CA ILE A 135 53.57 2.77 16.09
C ILE A 135 54.35 4.00 16.56
N ALA A 136 54.83 4.84 15.64
CA ALA A 136 55.53 6.08 15.97
C ALA A 136 54.61 7.09 16.68
N ASP A 137 53.34 7.13 16.29
CA ASP A 137 52.30 7.96 16.90
C ASP A 137 51.76 7.37 18.23
N GLY A 138 52.31 6.24 18.72
CA GLY A 138 51.95 5.62 20.00
C GLY A 138 50.61 4.86 20.02
N ARG A 139 49.95 4.70 18.87
CA ARG A 139 48.62 4.07 18.72
C ARG A 139 48.73 2.56 18.46
N GLN A 140 49.46 1.83 19.32
CA GLN A 140 49.75 0.41 19.11
C GLN A 140 48.53 -0.53 19.28
N ASN A 141 47.52 -0.13 20.05
CA ASN A 141 46.42 -1.01 20.47
C ASN A 141 45.01 -0.56 20.03
N GLU A 142 44.89 0.53 19.26
CA GLU A 142 43.61 0.93 18.69
C GLU A 142 43.42 0.23 17.35
N SER A 143 42.59 -0.82 17.32
CA SER A 143 42.04 -1.31 16.07
C SER A 143 41.20 -0.19 15.46
N LEU A 144 41.77 0.52 14.49
CA LEU A 144 41.12 1.53 13.66
C LEU A 144 40.04 0.86 12.80
N VAL A 145 38.92 0.47 13.41
CA VAL A 145 37.64 0.65 12.76
C VAL A 145 37.20 2.02 13.26
N GLU A 146 37.55 3.06 12.51
CA GLU A 146 36.72 4.26 12.53
C GLU A 146 35.32 3.77 12.18
N VAL A 147 34.48 3.58 13.20
CA VAL A 147 33.05 3.60 12.99
C VAL A 147 32.82 5.00 12.47
N THR A 148 32.70 5.12 11.15
CA THR A 148 32.22 6.35 10.54
C THR A 148 30.80 6.50 11.06
N GLU A 149 30.65 7.15 12.21
CA GLU A 149 29.38 7.69 12.63
C GLU A 149 28.83 8.44 11.42
N ALA A 150 27.57 8.15 11.07
CA ALA A 150 26.95 8.67 9.87
C ALA A 150 27.16 10.19 9.83
N SER A 151 28.09 10.64 8.99
CA SER A 151 28.63 12.01 9.03
C SER A 151 27.57 13.05 8.62
N TYR A 152 26.44 12.55 8.14
CA TYR A 152 25.30 13.31 7.72
C TYR A 152 24.14 13.02 8.67
N ASP A 153 24.00 13.89 9.67
CA ASP A 153 22.80 14.00 10.48
C ASP A 153 21.80 14.90 9.72
N PRO A 154 20.65 14.37 9.27
CA PRO A 154 19.63 15.15 8.56
C PRO A 154 18.98 16.27 9.40
N TRP A 155 19.25 16.31 10.70
CA TRP A 155 18.64 17.23 11.66
C TRP A 155 19.63 18.22 12.28
N ASP A 156 20.88 18.20 11.83
CA ASP A 156 21.94 19.08 12.33
C ASP A 156 21.79 20.50 11.75
N LEU A 157 20.95 21.29 12.43
CA LEU A 157 20.70 22.69 12.08
C LEU A 157 21.98 23.54 12.12
N GLN A 158 23.00 23.12 12.88
CA GLN A 158 24.27 23.86 12.97
C GLN A 158 25.08 23.74 11.67
N LYS A 159 25.14 22.56 11.05
CA LYS A 159 25.74 22.40 9.72
C LYS A 159 25.05 23.22 8.65
N ASP A 160 23.71 23.30 8.68
CA ASP A 160 22.97 24.12 7.71
C ASP A 160 23.28 25.62 7.87
N ILE A 161 23.51 26.08 9.11
CA ILE A 161 23.92 27.46 9.41
C ILE A 161 25.37 27.69 8.95
N GLU A 162 26.29 26.78 9.25
CA GLU A 162 27.71 26.85 8.85
C GLU A 162 27.88 26.82 7.31
N GLU A 163 27.10 26.00 6.60
CA GLU A 163 27.09 25.97 5.14
C GLU A 163 26.46 27.23 4.52
N ALA A 164 25.52 27.88 5.23
CA ALA A 164 24.88 29.10 4.77
C ALA A 164 25.76 30.35 4.99
N THR A 165 26.58 30.35 6.03
CA THR A 165 27.59 31.37 6.30
C THR A 165 28.78 31.18 5.37
N GLN A 166 28.91 32.05 4.37
CA GLN A 166 30.14 32.09 3.58
C GLN A 166 31.22 32.84 4.32
N ASP A 167 32.42 32.27 4.35
CA ASP A 167 33.60 32.97 4.82
C ASP A 167 33.80 34.27 4.03
N PRO A 168 34.03 35.42 4.71
CA PRO A 168 34.16 36.72 4.05
C PRO A 168 35.34 36.76 3.06
N ARG A 169 36.36 35.91 3.28
CA ARG A 169 37.54 35.74 2.42
C ARG A 169 37.22 35.07 1.08
N PHE A 170 36.14 34.29 1.01
CA PHE A 170 35.71 33.55 -0.19
C PHE A 170 34.40 34.11 -0.77
N SER A 171 34.03 35.35 -0.42
CA SER A 171 32.83 36.05 -0.87
C SER A 171 32.73 36.26 -2.38
N PHE A 172 33.86 36.16 -3.11
CA PHE A 172 33.91 36.25 -4.56
C PHE A 172 33.55 34.93 -5.28
N LEU A 173 33.47 33.81 -4.56
CA LEU A 173 33.07 32.52 -5.13
C LEU A 173 31.54 32.41 -5.15
N GLU A 174 30.99 32.07 -6.32
CA GLU A 174 29.56 31.81 -6.44
C GLU A 174 29.13 30.69 -5.48
N LYS A 175 28.03 30.92 -4.75
CA LYS A 175 27.49 29.92 -3.80
C LYS A 175 27.14 28.64 -4.56
N THR A 176 27.60 27.50 -4.06
CA THR A 176 27.18 26.21 -4.61
C THR A 176 25.67 26.06 -4.45
N LYS A 177 24.93 25.94 -5.57
CA LYS A 177 23.47 25.78 -5.53
C LYS A 177 23.13 24.45 -4.87
N LYS A 178 22.41 24.49 -3.74
CA LYS A 178 21.88 23.28 -3.08
C LYS A 178 20.96 22.55 -4.07
N LYS A 179 21.02 21.21 -4.09
CA LYS A 179 20.15 20.38 -4.93
C LYS A 179 18.72 20.47 -4.39
N VAL A 180 17.84 21.20 -5.08
CA VAL A 180 16.43 21.34 -4.69
C VAL A 180 15.64 20.14 -5.24
N ALA A 181 14.85 19.51 -4.39
CA ALA A 181 13.94 18.44 -4.82
C ALA A 181 12.88 19.00 -5.79
N PRO A 182 12.54 18.29 -6.87
CA PRO A 182 11.51 18.74 -7.80
C PRO A 182 10.15 18.85 -7.08
N SER A 183 9.33 19.82 -7.48
CA SER A 183 7.98 20.02 -6.93
C SER A 183 7.10 18.78 -7.08
N THR A 184 7.37 17.94 -8.08
CA THR A 184 6.63 16.71 -8.36
C THR A 184 6.65 15.69 -7.24
N LEU A 185 7.70 15.68 -6.41
CA LEU A 185 7.84 14.78 -5.27
C LEU A 185 6.83 15.12 -4.16
N LYS A 186 6.34 16.36 -4.11
CA LYS A 186 5.33 16.81 -3.14
C LYS A 186 3.90 16.40 -3.55
N HIS A 187 3.68 16.00 -4.81
CA HIS A 187 2.35 15.54 -5.24
C HIS A 187 2.05 14.17 -4.65
N LYS A 188 0.83 14.02 -4.12
CA LYS A 188 0.34 12.74 -3.60
C LYS A 188 0.16 11.73 -4.74
N PRO A 189 0.35 10.42 -4.48
CA PRO A 189 0.06 9.39 -5.46
C PRO A 189 -1.42 9.39 -5.82
N ILE A 190 -1.73 8.94 -7.05
CA ILE A 190 -3.10 8.85 -7.54
C ILE A 190 -3.77 7.64 -6.92
N SER A 191 -4.85 7.84 -6.18
CA SER A 191 -5.65 6.75 -5.62
C SER A 191 -6.47 6.03 -6.72
N LEU A 192 -6.70 4.74 -6.50
CA LEU A 192 -7.48 3.88 -7.39
C LEU A 192 -8.95 3.77 -6.98
N ALA A 193 -9.39 4.46 -5.94
CA ALA A 193 -10.81 4.61 -5.63
C ALA A 193 -11.53 5.36 -6.76
N ALA A 194 -12.77 4.99 -7.04
CA ALA A 194 -13.60 5.66 -8.04
C ALA A 194 -13.87 7.13 -7.67
N SER A 195 -13.97 7.42 -6.37
CA SER A 195 -14.11 8.77 -5.81
C SER A 195 -12.88 9.66 -6.04
N GLY A 196 -11.69 9.07 -6.23
CA GLY A 196 -10.43 9.81 -6.30
C GLY A 196 -9.98 10.41 -4.95
N LYS A 197 -10.71 10.16 -3.86
CA LYS A 197 -10.33 10.59 -2.51
C LYS A 197 -9.09 9.82 -2.02
N ASN A 198 -8.39 10.40 -1.05
CA ASN A 198 -7.27 9.72 -0.41
C ASN A 198 -7.79 8.66 0.57
N ILE A 199 -7.22 7.46 0.51
CA ILE A 199 -7.58 6.37 1.40
C ILE A 199 -6.53 6.30 2.51
N PRO A 200 -6.93 6.14 3.79
CA PRO A 200 -5.99 6.00 4.88
C PRO A 200 -5.20 4.69 4.78
N ALA A 201 -4.05 4.63 5.46
CA ALA A 201 -3.23 3.42 5.47
C ALA A 201 -3.89 2.25 6.22
N VAL A 202 -4.67 2.60 7.23
CA VAL A 202 -5.50 1.72 8.04
C VAL A 202 -6.88 2.35 8.00
N LYS A 203 -7.87 1.65 7.47
CA LYS A 203 -9.25 2.08 7.63
C LYS A 203 -9.68 1.85 9.07
N LYS A 204 -10.47 2.78 9.62
CA LYS A 204 -11.11 2.57 10.91
C LYS A 204 -12.25 1.58 10.70
N PRO A 205 -12.34 0.50 11.48
CA PRO A 205 -13.45 -0.44 11.38
C PRO A 205 -14.75 0.24 11.83
N GLU A 206 -15.86 -0.10 11.19
CA GLU A 206 -17.21 0.26 11.61
C GLU A 206 -17.69 -0.61 12.79
N GLY A 207 -18.77 -0.21 13.45
CA GLY A 207 -19.34 -0.92 14.60
C GLY A 207 -19.65 -2.40 14.31
N GLY A 208 -20.10 -2.69 13.09
CA GLY A 208 -20.35 -4.04 12.60
C GLY A 208 -19.13 -4.97 12.51
N PHE A 209 -17.89 -4.45 12.65
CA PHE A 209 -16.65 -5.26 12.72
C PHE A 209 -16.23 -5.64 14.13
N SER A 210 -16.95 -5.18 15.15
CA SER A 210 -16.70 -5.60 16.52
C SER A 210 -17.06 -7.07 16.73
N TYR A 211 -16.49 -7.70 17.77
CA TYR A 211 -16.75 -9.10 18.10
C TYR A 211 -18.20 -9.33 18.57
N ASN A 212 -18.83 -8.29 19.13
CA ASN A 212 -20.21 -8.28 19.60
C ASN A 212 -20.86 -6.97 19.12
N PRO A 213 -21.22 -6.90 17.83
CA PRO A 213 -21.79 -5.71 17.21
C PRO A 213 -23.22 -5.46 17.68
N MET A 214 -23.70 -4.23 17.50
CA MET A 214 -25.13 -3.98 17.57
C MET A 214 -25.81 -4.74 16.43
N TYR A 215 -27.02 -5.26 16.70
CA TYR A 215 -27.75 -6.09 15.75
C TYR A 215 -27.98 -5.38 14.40
N GLU A 216 -28.35 -4.09 14.45
CA GLU A 216 -28.61 -3.26 13.26
C GLU A 216 -27.36 -3.13 12.38
N ASP A 217 -26.22 -2.69 12.96
CA ASP A 217 -24.94 -2.56 12.25
C ASP A 217 -24.48 -3.91 11.61
N TYR A 218 -24.72 -5.02 12.31
CA TYR A 218 -24.37 -6.35 11.81
C TYR A 218 -25.28 -6.80 10.67
N GLU A 219 -26.59 -6.61 10.80
CA GLU A 219 -27.58 -6.94 9.78
C GLU A 219 -27.31 -6.14 8.50
N GLU A 220 -27.06 -4.84 8.61
CA GLU A 220 -26.69 -3.98 7.47
C GLU A 220 -25.43 -4.49 6.76
N ARG A 221 -24.41 -4.88 7.52
CA ARG A 221 -23.17 -5.45 6.95
C ARG A 221 -23.43 -6.80 6.26
N LEU A 222 -24.22 -7.67 6.88
CA LEU A 222 -24.58 -8.98 6.32
C LEU A 222 -25.36 -8.83 5.01
N ILE A 223 -26.31 -7.90 4.96
CA ILE A 223 -27.09 -7.58 3.77
C ILE A 223 -26.19 -7.01 2.68
N THR A 224 -25.37 -5.99 2.99
CA THR A 224 -24.53 -5.33 1.98
C THR A 224 -23.47 -6.25 1.37
N GLU A 225 -22.82 -7.10 2.16
CA GLU A 225 -21.89 -8.09 1.62
C GLU A 225 -22.62 -9.23 0.90
N GLY A 226 -23.80 -9.65 1.39
CA GLY A 226 -24.65 -10.64 0.74
C GLY A 226 -25.14 -10.21 -0.64
N GLU A 227 -25.60 -8.97 -0.79
CA GLU A 227 -26.01 -8.39 -2.07
C GLU A 227 -24.85 -8.33 -3.08
N LYS A 228 -23.64 -7.99 -2.62
CA LYS A 228 -22.44 -8.00 -3.49
C LYS A 228 -22.14 -9.39 -4.02
N GLU A 229 -22.25 -10.42 -3.20
CA GLU A 229 -21.99 -11.80 -3.60
C GLU A 229 -23.08 -12.34 -4.53
N ILE A 230 -24.36 -12.02 -4.27
CA ILE A 230 -25.47 -12.34 -5.19
C ILE A 230 -25.22 -11.72 -6.56
N VAL A 231 -24.85 -10.43 -6.60
CA VAL A 231 -24.53 -9.74 -7.86
C VAL A 231 -23.31 -10.35 -8.56
N ALA A 232 -22.32 -10.85 -7.82
CA ALA A 232 -21.16 -11.54 -8.40
C ALA A 232 -21.55 -12.88 -9.03
N GLU A 233 -22.39 -13.68 -8.35
CA GLU A 233 -22.90 -14.95 -8.89
C GLU A 233 -23.85 -14.75 -10.08
N GLU A 234 -24.75 -13.78 -10.03
CA GLU A 234 -25.60 -13.42 -11.18
C GLU A 234 -24.77 -13.07 -12.42
N LYS A 235 -23.70 -12.28 -12.25
CA LYS A 235 -22.76 -11.97 -13.33
C LYS A 235 -22.03 -13.21 -13.84
N ARG A 236 -21.68 -14.14 -12.95
CA ARG A 236 -21.04 -15.42 -13.32
C ARG A 236 -21.98 -16.29 -14.16
N LEU A 237 -23.22 -16.45 -13.72
CA LEU A 237 -24.26 -17.20 -14.44
C LEU A 237 -24.57 -16.56 -15.79
N ALA A 238 -24.77 -15.23 -15.83
CA ALA A 238 -25.01 -14.51 -17.08
C ALA A 238 -23.85 -14.65 -18.08
N ALA A 239 -22.60 -14.70 -17.61
CA ALA A 239 -21.43 -14.95 -18.46
C ALA A 239 -21.45 -16.37 -19.04
N ILE A 240 -21.74 -17.38 -18.21
CA ILE A 240 -21.86 -18.79 -18.63
C ILE A 240 -22.98 -18.95 -19.65
N GLU A 241 -24.15 -18.36 -19.41
CA GLU A 241 -25.28 -18.38 -20.34
C GLU A 241 -24.94 -17.70 -21.66
N ALA A 242 -24.29 -16.54 -21.62
CA ALA A 242 -23.84 -15.83 -22.82
C ALA A 242 -22.81 -16.65 -23.62
N GLU A 243 -21.91 -17.37 -22.95
CA GLU A 243 -20.97 -18.30 -23.60
C GLU A 243 -21.71 -19.50 -24.22
N ARG A 244 -22.67 -20.09 -23.51
CA ARG A 244 -23.52 -21.17 -24.03
C ARG A 244 -24.26 -20.75 -25.29
N ILE A 245 -24.88 -19.56 -25.28
CA ILE A 245 -25.59 -19.01 -26.44
C ILE A 245 -24.64 -18.78 -27.61
N LYS A 246 -23.43 -18.24 -27.36
CA LYS A 246 -22.41 -18.05 -28.42
C LYS A 246 -21.95 -19.38 -29.02
N LEU A 247 -21.73 -20.39 -28.18
CA LEU A 247 -21.35 -21.72 -28.64
C LEU A 247 -22.47 -22.36 -29.47
N GLU A 248 -23.72 -22.29 -29.01
CA GLU A 248 -24.88 -22.79 -29.74
C GLU A 248 -25.06 -22.08 -31.09
N ALA A 249 -24.92 -20.75 -31.11
CA ALA A 249 -24.97 -19.97 -32.34
C ALA A 249 -23.82 -20.33 -33.30
N SER A 250 -22.61 -20.56 -32.78
CA SER A 250 -21.46 -21.00 -33.58
C SER A 250 -21.65 -22.41 -34.12
N ALA A 251 -22.23 -23.32 -33.34
CA ALA A 251 -22.51 -24.69 -33.76
C ALA A 251 -23.62 -24.73 -34.81
N LYS A 252 -24.68 -23.93 -34.66
CA LYS A 252 -25.73 -23.75 -35.68
C LYS A 252 -25.16 -23.18 -36.97
N SER A 253 -24.31 -22.15 -36.88
CA SER A 253 -23.67 -21.55 -38.05
C SER A 253 -22.69 -22.52 -38.72
N ALA A 254 -21.95 -23.32 -37.94
CA ALA A 254 -21.05 -24.34 -38.47
C ALA A 254 -21.82 -25.49 -39.14
N ALA A 255 -22.93 -25.94 -38.54
CA ALA A 255 -23.80 -26.95 -39.15
C ALA A 255 -24.49 -26.42 -40.41
N GLU A 256 -24.88 -25.15 -40.45
CA GLU A 256 -25.41 -24.51 -41.67
C GLU A 256 -24.32 -24.39 -42.75
N ALA A 257 -23.10 -24.02 -42.37
CA ALA A 257 -21.95 -23.98 -43.28
C ALA A 257 -21.61 -25.38 -43.82
N GLU A 258 -21.56 -26.41 -42.97
CA GLU A 258 -21.34 -27.80 -43.37
C GLU A 258 -22.49 -28.32 -44.23
N ALA A 259 -23.75 -27.96 -43.93
CA ALA A 259 -24.88 -28.31 -44.79
C ALA A 259 -24.85 -27.57 -46.14
N ALA A 260 -24.36 -26.34 -46.16
CA ALA A 260 -24.16 -25.56 -47.39
C ALA A 260 -22.99 -26.11 -48.21
N GLU A 261 -21.89 -26.52 -47.57
CA GLU A 261 -20.76 -27.20 -48.19
C GLU A 261 -21.17 -28.58 -48.70
N ALA A 262 -21.89 -29.40 -47.92
CA ALA A 262 -22.43 -30.67 -48.38
C ALA A 262 -23.43 -30.49 -49.53
N ARG A 263 -24.25 -29.43 -49.51
CA ARG A 263 -25.11 -29.09 -50.66
C ARG A 263 -24.29 -28.64 -51.86
N ALA A 264 -23.20 -27.89 -51.64
CA ALA A 264 -22.28 -27.45 -52.69
C ALA A 264 -21.51 -28.64 -53.30
N ASP A 265 -21.01 -29.56 -52.49
CA ASP A 265 -20.32 -30.80 -52.91
C ASP A 265 -21.30 -31.72 -53.67
N MET A 266 -22.54 -31.84 -53.21
CA MET A 266 -23.59 -32.58 -53.94
C MET A 266 -23.98 -31.87 -55.24
N SER A 267 -23.87 -30.53 -55.31
CA SER A 267 -24.07 -29.79 -56.56
C SER A 267 -22.83 -29.81 -57.47
N GLU A 268 -21.60 -29.93 -56.96
CA GLU A 268 -20.39 -30.07 -57.77
C GLU A 268 -20.36 -31.41 -58.53
N TRP A 269 -21.07 -32.43 -58.05
CA TRP A 269 -21.31 -33.67 -58.80
C TRP A 269 -22.52 -33.63 -59.76
N GLU A 270 -23.38 -32.61 -59.68
CA GLU A 270 -24.49 -32.36 -60.61
C GLU A 270 -24.24 -31.18 -61.58
N GLU A 271 -23.21 -30.34 -61.35
CA GLU A 271 -22.92 -29.13 -62.15
C GLU A 271 -22.18 -29.37 -63.47
N ASP A 272 -21.81 -30.61 -63.79
CA ASP A 272 -21.53 -30.99 -65.19
C ASP A 272 -22.82 -31.36 -65.95
N SER A 273 -24.01 -31.18 -65.36
CA SER A 273 -25.31 -31.43 -65.99
C SER A 273 -26.48 -30.61 -65.41
N GLY A 274 -26.40 -29.28 -65.31
CA GLY A 274 -27.59 -28.52 -64.90
C GLY A 274 -27.47 -27.01 -64.76
N TRP A 275 -27.69 -26.29 -65.84
CA TRP A 275 -27.97 -24.85 -65.84
C TRP A 275 -29.33 -24.58 -65.16
N GLU A 276 -29.36 -24.43 -63.83
CA GLU A 276 -30.55 -24.09 -63.05
C GLU A 276 -30.73 -22.55 -63.04
N GLY A 277 -31.81 -21.94 -63.53
CA GLY A 277 -33.19 -22.35 -63.35
C GLY A 277 -33.79 -21.51 -62.23
N PHE A 278 -34.15 -20.26 -62.52
CA PHE A 278 -34.84 -19.39 -61.58
C PHE A 278 -36.28 -19.92 -61.38
N GLU A 279 -36.52 -20.71 -60.33
CA GLU A 279 -37.87 -21.11 -59.91
C GLU A 279 -38.29 -20.34 -58.66
N SER A 280 -39.13 -19.31 -58.86
CA SER A 280 -40.15 -18.92 -57.89
C SER A 280 -41.47 -19.51 -58.37
N GLY A 281 -41.96 -20.53 -57.67
CA GLY A 281 -43.10 -21.34 -58.10
C GLY A 281 -44.44 -20.61 -58.08
N THR A 282 -45.16 -20.71 -59.20
CA THR A 282 -46.52 -21.28 -59.24
C THR A 282 -46.64 -22.11 -60.53
N GLU A 283 -47.00 -23.39 -60.38
CA GLU A 283 -47.52 -24.32 -61.40
C GLU A 283 -46.57 -24.92 -62.48
N GLY A 284 -46.42 -26.25 -62.42
CA GLY A 284 -46.17 -27.13 -63.57
C GLY A 284 -44.78 -27.06 -64.19
N ILE A 285 -43.92 -28.02 -63.84
CA ILE A 285 -42.63 -28.27 -64.51
C ILE A 285 -42.90 -28.55 -66.01
N LYS A 286 -42.50 -27.61 -66.86
CA LYS A 286 -42.43 -27.77 -68.33
C LYS A 286 -40.97 -27.69 -68.75
N LEU A 287 -40.40 -28.85 -69.10
CA LEU A 287 -39.00 -29.02 -69.55
C LEU A 287 -38.72 -28.49 -70.96
N ASN A 288 -39.31 -27.36 -71.36
CA ASN A 288 -38.99 -26.66 -72.62
C ASN A 288 -39.29 -25.15 -72.47
N ALA A 289 -38.49 -24.46 -71.66
CA ALA A 289 -38.55 -23.00 -71.60
C ALA A 289 -37.77 -22.38 -72.77
N LYS A 290 -38.47 -21.68 -73.68
CA LYS A 290 -37.82 -20.82 -74.69
C LYS A 290 -36.95 -19.77 -73.97
N ARG A 291 -35.74 -19.51 -74.49
CA ARG A 291 -34.86 -18.41 -74.04
C ARG A 291 -35.70 -17.14 -73.82
N PRO A 292 -35.56 -16.45 -72.68
CA PRO A 292 -36.35 -15.26 -72.41
C PRO A 292 -36.07 -14.21 -73.49
N GLU A 293 -37.14 -13.65 -74.05
CA GLU A 293 -37.05 -12.60 -75.07
C GLU A 293 -36.32 -11.38 -74.50
N ARG A 294 -35.60 -10.67 -75.36
CA ARG A 294 -34.85 -9.47 -74.96
C ARG A 294 -35.81 -8.45 -74.34
N LYS A 295 -35.55 -8.08 -73.09
CA LYS A 295 -36.32 -7.06 -72.37
C LYS A 295 -36.46 -5.80 -73.21
N THR A 296 -37.69 -5.35 -73.40
CA THR A 296 -38.01 -4.11 -74.13
C THR A 296 -37.50 -2.88 -73.37
N GLN A 297 -37.29 -1.76 -74.07
CA GLN A 297 -36.84 -0.49 -73.47
C GLN A 297 -37.74 -0.07 -72.28
N VAL A 298 -39.06 -0.27 -72.43
CA VAL A 298 -40.07 0.04 -71.40
C VAL A 298 -39.89 -0.83 -70.15
N GLN A 299 -39.65 -2.13 -70.32
CA GLN A 299 -39.38 -3.04 -69.20
C GLN A 299 -38.07 -2.69 -68.48
N ARG A 300 -37.03 -2.28 -69.20
CA ARG A 300 -35.76 -1.79 -68.60
C ARG A 300 -35.97 -0.52 -67.78
N ASN A 301 -36.75 0.43 -68.28
CA ASN A 301 -37.06 1.67 -67.57
C ASN A 301 -37.92 1.41 -66.32
N LYS A 302 -38.87 0.47 -66.37
CA LYS A 302 -39.68 0.07 -65.21
C LYS A 302 -38.83 -0.58 -64.11
N ILE A 303 -37.89 -1.45 -64.48
CA ILE A 303 -36.93 -2.06 -63.56
C ILE A 303 -35.99 -1.00 -62.97
N LYS A 304 -35.50 -0.07 -63.79
CA LYS A 304 -34.64 1.04 -63.33
C LYS A 304 -35.37 1.91 -62.30
N ARG A 305 -36.63 2.28 -62.57
CA ARG A 305 -37.47 3.04 -61.63
C ARG A 305 -37.68 2.30 -60.32
N ARG A 306 -38.02 1.01 -60.36
CA ARG A 306 -38.17 0.18 -59.16
C ARG A 306 -36.87 0.10 -58.34
N LYS A 307 -35.73 -0.12 -59.00
CA LYS A 307 -34.42 -0.16 -58.35
C LYS A 307 -34.03 1.19 -57.72
N GLU A 308 -34.38 2.30 -58.37
CA GLU A 308 -34.18 3.64 -57.82
C GLU A 308 -35.09 3.92 -56.60
N GLU A 309 -36.34 3.47 -56.64
CA GLU A 309 -37.29 3.56 -55.52
C GLU A 309 -36.80 2.70 -54.33
N GLU A 310 -36.37 1.46 -54.57
CA GLU A 310 -35.76 0.59 -53.55
C GLU A 310 -34.48 1.21 -52.97
N ARG A 311 -33.62 1.81 -53.81
CA ARG A 311 -32.42 2.52 -53.34
C ARG A 311 -32.77 3.73 -52.47
N LYS A 312 -33.78 4.51 -52.86
CA LYS A 312 -34.27 5.65 -52.07
C LYS A 312 -34.86 5.20 -50.74
N ALA A 313 -35.65 4.12 -50.73
CA ALA A 313 -36.21 3.54 -49.51
C ALA A 313 -35.11 3.04 -48.56
N LYS A 314 -34.09 2.37 -49.08
CA LYS A 314 -32.92 1.94 -48.29
C LYS A 314 -32.17 3.12 -47.69
N MET A 315 -31.87 4.15 -48.51
CA MET A 315 -31.22 5.38 -48.02
C MET A 315 -32.05 6.10 -46.96
N ALA A 316 -33.39 6.15 -47.10
CA ALA A 316 -34.27 6.74 -46.12
C ALA A 316 -34.28 5.95 -44.81
N ALA A 317 -34.31 4.62 -44.87
CA ALA A 317 -34.22 3.74 -43.70
C ALA A 317 -32.87 3.91 -42.98
N ASP A 318 -31.77 3.97 -43.72
CA ASP A 318 -30.43 4.19 -43.16
C ASP A 318 -30.30 5.58 -42.53
N ASN A 319 -30.86 6.62 -43.15
CA ASN A 319 -30.92 7.96 -42.58
C ASN A 319 -31.77 8.00 -41.30
N ARG A 320 -32.90 7.28 -41.26
CA ARG A 320 -33.72 7.15 -40.06
C ARG A 320 -32.95 6.48 -38.92
N ARG A 321 -32.26 5.36 -39.20
CA ARG A 321 -31.39 4.68 -38.22
C ARG A 321 -30.28 5.59 -37.70
N LYS A 322 -29.62 6.35 -38.58
CA LYS A 322 -28.60 7.35 -38.18
C LYS A 322 -29.20 8.42 -37.28
N ASN A 323 -30.38 8.95 -37.63
CA ASN A 323 -31.05 9.95 -36.81
C ASN A 323 -31.44 9.40 -35.43
N GLU A 324 -31.95 8.17 -35.36
CA GLU A 324 -32.24 7.47 -34.10
C GLU A 324 -30.98 7.29 -33.23
N GLN A 325 -29.86 6.88 -33.84
CA GLN A 325 -28.56 6.80 -33.16
C GLN A 325 -28.10 8.17 -32.66
N THR A 326 -28.20 9.23 -33.48
CA THR A 326 -27.83 10.59 -33.04
C THR A 326 -28.69 11.09 -31.88
N ALA A 327 -29.98 10.74 -31.87
CA ALA A 327 -30.88 11.07 -30.77
C ALA A 327 -30.51 10.30 -29.48
N GLN A 328 -30.16 9.01 -29.60
CA GLN A 328 -29.63 8.22 -28.47
C GLN A 328 -28.31 8.80 -27.93
N ILE A 329 -27.37 9.17 -28.80
CA ILE A 329 -26.12 9.82 -28.40
C ILE A 329 -26.40 11.12 -27.65
N LYS A 330 -27.32 11.96 -28.12
CA LYS A 330 -27.73 13.19 -27.42
C LYS A 330 -28.34 12.89 -26.04
N LYS A 331 -29.16 11.84 -25.92
CA LYS A 331 -29.73 11.40 -24.63
C LYS A 331 -28.64 10.93 -23.67
N ILE A 332 -27.69 10.12 -24.15
CA ILE A 332 -26.55 9.63 -23.36
C ILE A 332 -25.68 10.81 -22.91
N ALA A 333 -25.39 11.77 -23.80
CA ALA A 333 -24.61 12.95 -23.47
C ALA A 333 -25.27 13.77 -22.36
N LYS A 334 -26.59 14.01 -22.43
CA LYS A 334 -27.34 14.68 -21.37
C LYS A 334 -27.29 13.92 -20.04
N ALA A 335 -27.50 12.61 -20.06
CA ALA A 335 -27.43 11.77 -18.86
C ALA A 335 -26.02 11.76 -18.24
N LEU A 336 -24.96 11.83 -19.05
CA LEU A 336 -23.59 11.96 -18.57
C LEU A 336 -23.35 13.34 -17.93
N THR A 337 -23.80 14.43 -18.57
CA THR A 337 -23.65 15.78 -18.00
C THR A 337 -24.42 15.92 -16.68
N GLU A 338 -25.61 15.33 -16.57
CA GLU A 338 -26.39 15.33 -15.32
C GLU A 338 -25.69 14.50 -14.23
N LYS A 339 -25.17 13.32 -14.56
CA LYS A 339 -24.38 12.51 -13.61
C LYS A 339 -23.10 13.20 -13.17
N GLU A 340 -22.42 13.90 -14.07
CA GLU A 340 -21.23 14.68 -13.74
C GLU A 340 -21.56 15.86 -12.83
N ALA A 341 -22.64 16.59 -13.11
CA ALA A 341 -23.13 17.67 -12.24
C ALA A 341 -23.52 17.16 -10.84
N MET A 342 -24.24 16.04 -10.75
CA MET A 342 -24.55 15.41 -9.45
C MET A 342 -23.28 15.01 -8.71
N LYS A 343 -22.30 14.42 -9.39
CA LYS A 343 -21.02 14.06 -8.77
C LYS A 343 -20.26 15.29 -8.27
N LEU A 344 -20.23 16.37 -9.05
CA LEU A 344 -19.59 17.62 -8.64
C LEU A 344 -20.29 18.23 -7.42
N ALA A 345 -21.63 18.24 -7.39
CA ALA A 345 -22.38 18.72 -6.24
C ALA A 345 -22.16 17.87 -4.97
N VAL A 346 -22.01 16.55 -5.10
CA VAL A 346 -21.66 15.67 -3.98
C VAL A 346 -20.22 15.94 -3.51
N VAL A 347 -19.29 16.15 -4.43
CA VAL A 347 -17.89 16.49 -4.10
C VAL A 347 -17.77 17.86 -3.42
N GLU A 348 -18.62 18.84 -3.77
CA GLU A 348 -18.63 20.15 -3.10
C GLU A 348 -19.23 20.11 -1.70
N ASN A 349 -20.19 19.21 -1.43
CA ASN A 349 -20.83 19.08 -0.11
C ASN A 349 -20.10 18.11 0.82
N ASP A 350 -19.31 17.17 0.27
CA ASP A 350 -18.41 16.33 1.05
C ASP A 350 -17.12 17.11 1.33
N ASP A 351 -16.98 17.62 2.55
CA ASP A 351 -15.70 18.12 3.05
C ASP A 351 -14.56 17.14 2.68
N ASP A 352 -13.43 17.69 2.21
CA ASP A 352 -12.18 16.99 1.87
C ASP A 352 -11.62 16.13 3.03
N SER A 353 -12.25 16.17 4.22
CA SER A 353 -11.98 15.34 5.38
C SER A 353 -12.62 13.94 5.35
N SER A 354 -13.58 13.68 4.46
CA SER A 354 -14.21 12.37 4.32
C SER A 354 -13.22 11.34 3.80
N GLU A 355 -12.90 10.34 4.62
CA GLU A 355 -12.00 9.23 4.26
C GLU A 355 -12.60 8.47 3.06
N GLY A 356 -11.80 8.24 2.01
CA GLY A 356 -12.29 7.58 0.80
C GLY A 356 -12.51 6.07 0.98
N ASP A 357 -13.58 5.56 0.35
CA ASP A 357 -13.85 4.13 0.26
C ASP A 357 -13.26 3.43 -0.97
N ASP A 358 -12.99 2.13 -0.82
CA ASP A 358 -12.40 1.27 -1.86
C ASP A 358 -13.41 0.24 -2.40
N LEU A 359 -14.70 0.44 -2.11
CA LEU A 359 -15.82 -0.38 -2.62
C LEU A 359 -15.87 -0.33 -4.15
N GLU A 360 -15.74 0.87 -4.71
CA GLU A 360 -15.68 1.08 -6.15
C GLU A 360 -14.28 1.53 -6.58
N LEU A 361 -13.70 0.78 -7.52
CA LEU A 361 -12.41 1.13 -8.11
C LEU A 361 -12.59 1.96 -9.38
N ARG A 362 -11.63 2.86 -9.61
CA ARG A 362 -11.54 3.67 -10.82
C ARG A 362 -11.40 2.77 -12.04
N ARG A 363 -12.10 3.12 -13.13
CA ARG A 363 -12.04 2.39 -14.41
C ARG A 363 -10.61 2.27 -14.97
N ARG A 364 -9.79 3.31 -14.78
CA ARG A 364 -8.38 3.33 -15.20
C ARG A 364 -7.53 2.68 -14.12
N LYS A 365 -7.01 1.49 -14.43
CA LYS A 365 -6.11 0.72 -13.57
C LYS A 365 -4.68 1.28 -13.63
N LEU A 366 -3.94 1.14 -12.53
CA LEU A 366 -2.49 1.33 -12.52
C LEU A 366 -1.83 0.04 -13.00
N GLY A 367 -1.26 0.06 -14.21
CA GLY A 367 -0.66 -1.12 -14.83
C GLY A 367 -1.67 -2.03 -15.55
N LYS A 368 -1.23 -3.24 -15.91
CA LYS A 368 -2.03 -4.20 -16.70
C LYS A 368 -2.91 -5.12 -15.85
N ILE A 369 -2.51 -5.37 -14.61
CA ILE A 369 -3.12 -6.39 -13.74
C ILE A 369 -4.21 -5.73 -12.90
N ALA A 370 -5.35 -6.41 -12.75
CA ALA A 370 -6.41 -5.94 -11.86
C ALA A 370 -5.95 -5.99 -10.40
N LEU A 371 -6.52 -5.13 -9.55
CA LEU A 371 -6.25 -5.22 -8.12
C LEU A 371 -6.87 -6.52 -7.59
N PRO A 372 -6.19 -7.24 -6.68
CA PRO A 372 -6.81 -8.36 -5.99
C PRO A 372 -7.98 -7.84 -5.16
N GLU A 373 -9.12 -8.53 -5.19
CA GLU A 373 -10.28 -8.23 -4.34
C GLU A 373 -9.92 -8.40 -2.86
N ARG A 374 -10.69 -7.76 -1.98
CA ARG A 374 -10.50 -7.91 -0.52
C ARG A 374 -11.03 -9.29 -0.12
N ASP A 375 -10.35 -9.96 0.79
CA ASP A 375 -10.86 -11.21 1.37
C ASP A 375 -12.17 -10.90 2.11
N LEU A 376 -13.19 -11.76 1.97
CA LEU A 376 -14.44 -11.62 2.70
C LEU A 376 -14.22 -12.04 4.15
N GLU A 377 -14.29 -11.06 5.05
CA GLU A 377 -14.24 -11.25 6.50
C GLU A 377 -15.67 -10.98 7.00
N LEU A 378 -16.37 -11.98 7.48
CA LEU A 378 -17.74 -11.85 8.01
C LEU A 378 -18.06 -13.09 8.85
N VAL A 379 -18.27 -12.86 10.15
CA VAL A 379 -18.72 -13.91 11.08
C VAL A 379 -20.21 -14.14 10.84
N LEU A 380 -20.62 -15.41 10.69
CA LEU A 380 -22.03 -15.76 10.53
C LEU A 380 -22.82 -15.63 11.85
N PRO A 381 -24.16 -15.53 11.82
CA PRO A 381 -24.96 -15.38 13.04
C PRO A 381 -24.75 -16.52 14.04
N ASP A 382 -24.61 -17.75 13.55
CA ASP A 382 -24.38 -18.96 14.37
C ASP A 382 -22.98 -18.99 15.00
N GLU A 383 -22.03 -18.27 14.39
CA GLU A 383 -20.64 -18.21 14.83
C GLU A 383 -20.35 -17.00 15.72
N LEU A 384 -21.29 -16.07 15.85
CA LEU A 384 -21.15 -14.88 16.69
C LEU A 384 -21.12 -15.29 18.17
N GLN A 385 -19.98 -15.07 18.83
CA GLN A 385 -19.77 -15.45 20.23
C GLN A 385 -19.73 -14.22 21.13
N GLU A 386 -20.33 -14.32 22.31
CA GLU A 386 -20.30 -13.25 23.32
C GLU A 386 -18.92 -13.10 24.00
N SER A 387 -18.04 -14.12 23.92
CA SER A 387 -16.79 -14.16 24.66
C SER A 387 -15.53 -14.07 23.80
N LEU A 388 -14.61 -13.17 24.16
CA LEU A 388 -13.31 -12.97 23.50
C LEU A 388 -12.39 -14.21 23.52
N ARG A 389 -12.66 -15.18 24.40
CA ARG A 389 -11.88 -16.43 24.48
C ARG A 389 -12.21 -17.39 23.35
N LEU A 390 -13.44 -17.34 22.85
CA LEU A 390 -13.93 -18.18 21.75
C LEU A 390 -13.81 -17.49 20.39
N LEU A 391 -13.46 -16.19 20.39
CA LEU A 391 -13.28 -15.40 19.17
C LEU A 391 -12.17 -16.02 18.31
N LYS A 392 -12.55 -16.45 17.11
CA LYS A 392 -11.60 -16.81 16.07
C LYS A 392 -11.26 -15.53 15.30
N PRO A 393 -9.99 -15.08 15.31
CA PRO A 393 -9.61 -13.92 14.51
C PRO A 393 -9.74 -14.27 13.03
N GLU A 394 -10.45 -13.43 12.30
CA GLU A 394 -10.60 -13.54 10.85
C GLU A 394 -9.66 -12.56 10.13
N GLY A 395 -9.40 -12.85 8.86
CA GLY A 395 -8.65 -11.95 8.00
C GLY A 395 -7.13 -12.13 7.98
N ASN A 396 -6.50 -11.53 6.97
CA ASN A 396 -5.05 -11.51 6.84
C ASN A 396 -4.56 -10.08 6.67
N LEU A 397 -4.10 -9.50 7.79
CA LEU A 397 -3.61 -8.12 7.85
C LEU A 397 -2.51 -7.81 6.83
N LEU A 398 -1.66 -8.78 6.48
CA LEU A 398 -0.62 -8.55 5.46
C LEU A 398 -1.24 -8.32 4.08
N LYS A 399 -2.28 -9.08 3.73
CA LYS A 399 -3.01 -8.89 2.47
C LYS A 399 -3.76 -7.56 2.46
N ASP A 400 -4.37 -7.16 3.57
CA ASP A 400 -5.08 -5.87 3.65
C ASP A 400 -4.15 -4.69 3.54
N ARG A 401 -3.01 -4.74 4.24
CA ARG A 401 -1.97 -3.71 4.15
C ARG A 401 -1.40 -3.63 2.74
N TYR A 402 -1.14 -4.78 2.12
CA TYR A 402 -0.66 -4.85 0.75
C TYR A 402 -1.70 -4.28 -0.23
N ARG A 403 -2.97 -4.68 -0.12
CA ARG A 403 -4.06 -4.13 -0.94
C ARG A 403 -4.20 -2.62 -0.72
N SER A 404 -4.16 -2.14 0.52
CA SER A 404 -4.21 -0.71 0.83
C SER A 404 -3.08 0.08 0.15
N LEU A 405 -1.86 -0.47 0.05
CA LEU A 405 -0.77 0.15 -0.71
C LEU A 405 -1.04 0.24 -2.21
N LEU A 406 -1.68 -0.81 -2.76
CA LEU A 406 -2.10 -0.84 -4.17
C LEU A 406 -3.20 0.19 -4.45
N VAL A 407 -4.26 0.22 -3.62
CA VAL A 407 -5.38 1.13 -3.83
C VAL A 407 -4.93 2.60 -3.65
N ARG A 408 -3.99 2.88 -2.74
CA ARG A 408 -3.38 4.22 -2.60
C ARG A 408 -2.44 4.60 -3.76
N GLY A 409 -2.21 3.72 -4.73
CA GLY A 409 -1.35 3.97 -5.88
C GLY A 409 0.14 4.11 -5.53
N LYS A 410 0.56 3.66 -4.34
CA LYS A 410 1.99 3.67 -3.95
C LYS A 410 2.76 2.52 -4.58
N VAL A 411 2.08 1.40 -4.79
CA VAL A 411 2.63 0.18 -5.38
C VAL A 411 1.70 -0.25 -6.51
N GLU A 412 2.25 -0.77 -7.60
CA GLU A 412 1.45 -1.35 -8.67
C GLU A 412 1.17 -2.85 -8.44
N SER A 413 0.04 -3.33 -8.94
CA SER A 413 -0.31 -4.76 -8.86
C SER A 413 0.60 -5.57 -9.80
N ARG A 414 1.32 -6.53 -9.23
CA ARG A 414 2.22 -7.43 -9.97
C ARG A 414 1.89 -8.89 -9.67
N ARG A 415 2.10 -9.75 -10.67
CA ARG A 415 2.07 -11.21 -10.48
C ARG A 415 3.49 -11.69 -10.15
N PRO A 416 3.66 -12.59 -9.17
CA PRO A 416 4.95 -13.20 -8.92
C PRO A 416 5.40 -13.99 -10.15
N ILE A 417 6.63 -13.74 -10.60
CA ILE A 417 7.24 -14.49 -11.71
C ILE A 417 8.04 -15.62 -11.06
N SER A 418 7.45 -16.82 -10.99
CA SER A 418 8.10 -17.98 -10.37
C SER A 418 9.36 -18.41 -11.12
N PHE A 419 9.30 -18.45 -12.45
CA PHE A 419 10.42 -18.80 -13.30
C PHE A 419 10.50 -17.84 -14.49
N SER A 420 11.65 -17.21 -14.67
CA SER A 420 11.94 -16.50 -15.91
C SER A 420 12.16 -17.50 -17.03
N LYS A 421 11.68 -17.18 -18.24
CA LYS A 421 11.88 -18.02 -19.42
C LYS A 421 13.37 -18.10 -19.74
N LYS A 422 14.01 -19.21 -19.35
CA LYS A 422 15.41 -19.48 -19.69
C LYS A 422 15.50 -19.87 -21.18
N PRO A 423 16.56 -19.47 -21.89
CA PRO A 423 16.79 -19.97 -23.24
C PRO A 423 16.91 -21.50 -23.20
N LYS A 424 16.33 -22.19 -24.17
CA LYS A 424 16.48 -23.64 -24.32
C LYS A 424 17.95 -23.92 -24.66
N ARG A 425 18.72 -24.42 -23.68
CA ARG A 425 20.10 -24.86 -23.88
C ARG A 425 20.12 -26.37 -24.06
N LYS A 426 20.81 -26.85 -25.08
CA LYS A 426 21.08 -28.29 -25.23
C LYS A 426 22.13 -28.67 -24.19
N ALA A 427 21.80 -29.61 -23.30
CA ALA A 427 22.79 -30.21 -22.42
C ALA A 427 23.52 -31.29 -23.22
N THR A 428 24.80 -31.07 -23.48
CA THR A 428 25.69 -32.07 -24.08
C THR A 428 26.63 -32.60 -23.02
N GLU A 429 26.82 -33.91 -22.98
CA GLU A 429 27.88 -34.52 -22.18
C GLU A 429 29.25 -34.00 -22.62
N LYS A 430 30.13 -33.76 -21.65
CA LYS A 430 31.51 -33.39 -21.93
C LYS A 430 32.19 -34.55 -22.66
N TRP A 431 33.02 -34.25 -23.65
CA TRP A 431 33.71 -35.27 -24.46
C TRP A 431 34.49 -36.27 -23.61
N THR A 432 35.12 -35.81 -22.52
CA THR A 432 35.86 -36.67 -21.59
C THR A 432 35.02 -37.77 -20.94
N HIS A 433 33.70 -37.59 -20.82
CA HIS A 433 32.80 -38.59 -20.25
C HIS A 433 32.15 -39.46 -21.34
N LYS A 434 32.09 -38.95 -22.59
CA LYS A 434 31.63 -39.74 -23.74
C LYS A 434 32.63 -40.82 -24.12
N ASP A 435 33.92 -40.49 -24.03
CA ASP A 435 35.01 -41.37 -24.46
C ASP A 435 35.60 -42.16 -23.27
N PHE A 436 34.92 -42.19 -22.12
CA PHE A 436 35.40 -42.91 -20.95
C PHE A 436 35.19 -44.43 -21.13
N MET A 437 36.29 -45.14 -21.38
CA MET A 437 36.33 -46.60 -21.37
C MET A 437 37.14 -47.07 -20.14
N LEU A 438 36.55 -47.96 -19.35
CA LEU A 438 37.25 -48.68 -18.28
C LEU A 438 38.15 -49.72 -18.93
N HIS A 439 39.46 -49.61 -18.72
CA HIS A 439 40.42 -50.65 -19.06
C HIS A 439 40.46 -51.74 -18.00
#